data_AF-A0A4Q6GU18-F1
#
_entry.id   AF-A0A4Q6GU18-F1
#
_cell.length_a   1.000
_cell.length_b   1.000
_cell.length_c   1.000
_cell.angle_alpha   90.00
_cell.angle_beta   90.00
_cell.angle_gamma   90.00
#
_symmetry.space_group_name_H-M   'P 1'
#
loop_
_entity.id
_entity.type
_entity.pdbx_description
1 polymer ?
#
loop_
_entity_poly.entity_id
_entity_poly.type
_entity_poly.pdbx_seq_one_letter_code
_entity_poly.pdbx_strand_id
1 'polypeptide(L)' 'MTAVAEVQEHDTIPVPINFTDSAADKVAQLIEEEGNPDLKLRVFVQGGGCSGFQYG' A
#
# COMPACT_ATOMS: atom_id res chain seq x y z
N MET A 1 43.14 5.04 19.91
CA MET A 1 41.81 4.61 20.39
C MET A 1 40.87 5.79 20.24
N THR A 2 39.60 5.51 19.93
CA THR A 2 38.52 6.44 19.55
C THR A 2 38.43 6.73 18.06
N ALA A 3 37.52 6.01 17.41
CA ALA A 3 36.56 6.56 16.47
C ALA A 3 35.39 5.58 16.42
N VAL A 4 34.40 5.86 17.27
CA VAL A 4 33.04 5.31 17.17
C VAL A 4 32.28 6.10 16.10
N ALA A 5 31.20 5.47 15.62
CA ALA A 5 30.09 6.05 14.89
C ALA A 5 30.35 6.26 13.38
N GLU A 6 29.41 5.98 12.48
CA GLU A 6 27.96 6.14 12.63
C GLU A 6 27.18 5.01 11.92
N VAL A 7 26.08 4.60 12.55
CA VAL A 7 25.04 3.73 11.99
C VAL A 7 23.87 4.64 11.62
N GLN A 8 23.25 4.35 10.47
CA GLN A 8 21.87 4.68 10.06
C GLN A 8 21.53 6.08 9.54
N GLU A 9 20.98 6.09 8.32
CA GLU A 9 19.71 6.78 8.00
C GLU A 9 19.03 6.01 6.86
N HIS A 10 17.99 5.23 7.18
CA HIS A 10 17.08 4.69 6.16
C HIS A 10 16.01 5.74 5.91
N ASP A 11 16.04 6.30 4.71
CA ASP A 11 15.07 7.22 4.14
C ASP A 11 13.64 6.65 4.33
N THR A 12 12.93 7.13 5.36
CA THR A 12 11.55 6.71 5.62
C THR A 12 10.66 7.38 4.58
N ILE A 13 10.57 6.76 3.39
CA ILE A 13 9.56 7.12 2.40
C ILE A 13 8.22 6.90 3.10
N PRO A 14 7.42 7.96 3.34
CA PRO A 14 6.13 7.80 4.00
C PRO A 14 5.29 6.87 3.13
N VAL A 15 4.77 5.80 3.75
CA VAL A 15 3.94 4.82 3.06
C VAL A 15 2.69 5.55 2.55
N PRO A 16 2.48 5.69 1.23
CA PRO A 16 1.47 6.59 0.68
C PRO A 16 0.04 6.10 0.93
N ILE A 17 -0.14 4.81 1.25
CA ILE A 17 -1.42 4.19 1.56
C ILE A 17 -1.24 3.24 2.73
N ASN A 18 -2.07 3.39 3.77
CA ASN A 18 -2.17 2.42 4.84
C ASN A 18 -3.09 1.27 4.37
N PHE A 19 -2.52 0.08 4.25
CA PHE A 19 -3.28 -1.12 3.92
C PHE A 19 -3.53 -1.90 5.21
N THR A 20 -4.79 -2.00 5.62
CA THR A 20 -5.18 -2.64 6.88
C THR A 20 -5.35 -4.15 6.72
N ASP A 21 -5.23 -4.89 7.83
CA ASP A 21 -5.42 -6.34 7.83
C ASP A 21 -6.80 -6.74 7.29
N SER A 22 -7.86 -6.00 7.66
CA SER A 22 -9.21 -6.26 7.15
C SER A 22 -9.33 -6.06 5.63
N ALA A 23 -8.55 -5.14 5.04
CA ALA A 23 -8.50 -4.97 3.59
C ALA A 23 -7.74 -6.13 2.93
N ALA A 24 -6.67 -6.61 3.55
CA ALA A 24 -5.92 -7.79 3.09
C ALA A 24 -6.81 -9.04 3.05
N ASP A 25 -7.59 -9.29 4.11
CA ASP A 25 -8.52 -10.41 4.18
C ASP A 25 -9.56 -10.35 3.04
N LYS A 26 -10.08 -9.15 2.75
CA LYS A 26 -11.07 -9.00 1.68
C LYS A 26 -10.47 -9.23 0.30
N VAL A 27 -9.24 -8.77 0.07
CA VAL A 27 -8.53 -9.01 -1.19
C VAL A 27 -8.20 -10.50 -1.35
N ALA A 28 -7.78 -11.17 -0.28
CA ALA A 28 -7.52 -12.62 -0.30
C ALA A 28 -8.77 -13.41 -0.68
N GLN A 29 -9.94 -13.07 -0.10
CA GLN A 29 -11.21 -13.68 -0.48
C GLN A 29 -11.52 -13.49 -1.97
N LEU A 30 -11.31 -12.29 -2.52
CA LEU A 30 -11.55 -12.03 -3.95
C LEU A 30 -10.62 -12.86 -4.84
N ILE A 31 -9.36 -13.05 -4.43
CA ILE A 31 -8.39 -13.89 -5.16
C ILE A 31 -8.84 -15.36 -5.17
N GLU A 32 -9.31 -15.87 -4.03
CA GLU A 32 -9.82 -17.24 -3.89
C GLU A 32 -11.12 -17.45 -4.69
N GLU A 33 -12.04 -16.48 -4.66
CA GLU A 33 -13.31 -16.50 -5.40
C GLU A 33 -13.08 -16.56 -6.92
N GLU A 34 -12.09 -15.81 -7.43
CA GLU A 34 -11.74 -15.82 -8.85
C GLU A 34 -10.82 -17.00 -9.24
N GLY A 35 -10.25 -17.71 -8.25
CA GLY A 35 -9.37 -18.86 -8.45
C GLY A 35 -8.04 -18.52 -9.13
N ASN A 36 -7.64 -17.25 -9.12
CA ASN A 36 -6.46 -16.76 -9.82
C ASN A 36 -5.43 -16.16 -8.84
N PRO A 37 -4.39 -16.91 -8.45
CA PRO A 37 -3.38 -16.44 -7.50
C PRO A 37 -2.51 -15.29 -8.04
N ASP A 38 -2.55 -15.03 -9.36
CA ASP A 38 -1.79 -13.96 -10.00
C ASP A 38 -2.52 -12.61 -10.00
N LEU A 39 -3.71 -12.53 -9.41
CA LEU A 39 -4.47 -11.29 -9.25
C LEU A 39 -3.72 -10.28 -8.38
N LYS A 40 -3.81 -9.00 -8.76
CA LYS A 40 -3.14 -7.90 -8.07
C LYS A 40 -4.12 -6.77 -7.78
N LEU A 41 -4.06 -6.27 -6.55
CA LEU A 41 -4.75 -5.04 -6.18
C LEU A 41 -4.07 -3.86 -6.86
N ARG A 42 -4.83 -3.09 -7.63
CA ARG A 42 -4.37 -1.86 -8.27
C ARG A 42 -5.23 -0.71 -7.79
N VAL A 43 -4.59 0.28 -7.19
CA VAL A 43 -5.25 1.54 -6.83
C VAL A 43 -5.16 2.52 -8.00
N PHE A 44 -6.26 3.17 -8.33
CA PHE A 44 -6.33 4.26 -9.28
C PHE A 44 -6.99 5.49 -8.66
N VAL A 45 -6.68 6.65 -9.24
CA VAL A 45 -7.29 7.93 -8.85
C VAL A 45 -8.11 8.44 -10.02
N GLN A 46 -9.37 8.78 -9.77
CA GLN A 46 -10.27 9.41 -10.74
C GLN A 46 -10.71 10.79 -10.25
N GLY A 47 -10.95 11.71 -11.19
CA GLY A 47 -11.53 13.01 -10.86
C GLY A 47 -12.99 12.86 -10.41
N GLY A 48 -13.35 13.46 -9.27
CA GLY A 48 -14.71 13.47 -8.70
C GLY A 48 -15.45 14.81 -8.82
N GLY A 49 -14.93 15.76 -9.62
CA GLY A 49 -15.52 17.09 -9.77
C GLY A 49 -15.37 17.93 -8.51
N CYS A 50 -16.45 18.61 -8.07
CA CYS A 50 -16.42 19.44 -6.85
C CYS A 50 -16.16 18.62 -5.56
N SER A 51 -16.34 17.30 -5.62
CA SER A 51 -16.14 16.39 -4.49
C SER A 51 -14.68 15.94 -4.32
N GLY A 52 -13.76 16.38 -5.18
CA GLY A 52 -12.33 16.06 -5.09
C GLY A 52 -11.91 14.85 -5.93
N PHE A 53 -11.07 13.99 -5.38
CA PHE A 53 -10.56 12.79 -6.06
C PHE A 53 -11.20 11.52 -5.49
N GLN A 54 -11.52 10.58 -6.36
CA GLN A 54 -12.02 9.26 -6.02
C GLN A 54 -10.88 8.24 -6.12
N TYR A 55 -10.80 7.33 -5.16
CA TYR A 55 -9.85 6.22 -5.14
C TYR A 55 -10.62 4.93 -5.36
N GLY A 56 -10.13 4.07 -6.25
CA GLY A 56 -10.69 2.75 -6.51
C GLY A 56 -9.61 1.74 -6.86
#